data_AF-A0A176S2Y5-F1
#
_entry.id   AF-A0A176S2Y5-F1
#
_cell.length_a   1.000
_cell.length_b   1.000
_cell.length_c   1.000
_cell.angle_alpha   90.00
_cell.angle_beta   90.00
_cell.angle_gamma   90.00
#
_symmetry.space_group_name_H-M   'P 1'
#
loop_
_entity.id
_entity.type
_entity.pdbx_description
1 polymer ?
#
loop_
_entity_poly.entity_id
_entity_poly.type
_entity_poly.pdbx_seq_one_letter_code
_entity_poly.pdbx_strand_id
1 'polypeptide(L)'
;MFLILLSACGPNIKPPAPEKSAGTGSDQSMPKELAFTEEESFDEQLSTAMQSGETVTVVLPKSIDPEEEDEMPSQLKSWIAAVKDQGGMVDYEPIAGDLSSENIDLHPFSSLVKWLFPDTEEKYASAKNYNARFCYQRDNNLVTKIVFVDKSSPDKPVCTY
;
A
#
# COMPACT_ATOMS: atom_id res chain seq x y z
N MET A 1 8.08 67.26 49.31
CA MET A 1 6.77 66.57 49.43
C MET A 1 6.74 65.49 48.36
N PHE A 2 6.60 64.23 48.77
CA PHE A 2 6.60 63.03 47.91
C PHE A 2 5.36 62.95 47.01
N LEU A 3 5.48 62.45 45.76
CA LEU A 3 4.73 61.28 45.23
C LEU A 3 4.93 61.02 43.71
N ILE A 4 5.58 59.87 43.44
CA ILE A 4 5.48 58.83 42.38
C ILE A 4 4.57 59.06 41.15
N LEU A 5 5.13 58.87 39.93
CA LEU A 5 4.50 58.21 38.76
C LEU A 5 5.63 57.57 37.88
N LEU A 6 5.88 56.27 38.03
CA LEU A 6 5.42 55.15 37.19
C LEU A 6 6.11 55.04 35.81
N SER A 7 6.94 54.00 35.73
CA SER A 7 7.47 53.35 34.54
C SER A 7 6.34 52.80 33.66
N ALA A 8 6.44 52.96 32.34
CA ALA A 8 5.85 52.06 31.37
C ALA A 8 6.65 52.10 30.07
N CYS A 9 7.48 51.07 29.88
CA CYS A 9 8.02 50.67 28.59
C CYS A 9 6.89 49.96 27.83
N GLY A 10 6.41 50.53 26.74
CA GLY A 10 5.40 49.92 25.87
C GLY A 10 6.01 49.64 24.49
N PRO A 11 6.15 48.38 24.06
CA PRO A 11 6.78 48.06 22.79
C PRO A 11 5.86 48.33 21.60
N ASN A 12 6.52 48.76 20.53
CA ASN A 12 6.05 48.98 19.17
C ASN A 12 5.29 47.75 18.63
N ILE A 13 3.99 47.89 18.39
CA ILE A 13 3.14 46.82 17.84
C ILE A 13 3.38 46.75 16.33
N LYS A 14 4.26 45.83 15.93
CA LYS A 14 4.36 45.34 14.55
C LYS A 14 3.16 44.41 14.26
N PRO A 15 2.45 44.54 13.13
CA PRO A 15 1.38 43.60 12.79
C PRO A 15 1.97 42.19 12.61
N PRO A 16 1.29 41.13 13.09
CA PRO A 16 1.70 39.77 12.74
C PRO A 16 1.45 39.55 11.24
N ALA A 17 2.49 39.09 10.56
CA ALA A 17 2.37 38.49 9.24
C ALA A 17 1.44 37.26 9.34
N PRO A 18 0.72 36.89 8.26
CA PRO A 18 -0.03 35.65 8.25
C PRO A 18 0.96 34.49 8.48
N GLU A 19 0.83 33.83 9.62
CA GLU A 19 1.45 32.54 9.87
C GLU A 19 0.90 31.57 8.83
N LYS A 20 1.68 31.42 7.75
CA LYS A 20 1.64 30.24 6.91
C LYS A 20 1.93 29.08 7.84
N SER A 21 0.87 28.40 8.29
CA SER A 21 0.96 27.07 8.91
C SER A 21 1.74 26.19 7.95
N ALA A 22 3.05 26.09 8.18
CA ALA A 22 3.84 24.95 7.79
C ALA A 22 3.41 23.80 8.69
N GLY A 23 2.20 23.28 8.43
CA GLY A 23 1.86 21.93 8.77
C GLY A 23 2.66 21.04 7.83
N THR A 24 3.84 20.63 8.26
CA THR A 24 4.44 19.37 7.85
C THR A 24 3.55 18.26 8.40
N GLY A 25 2.36 18.11 7.82
CA GLY A 25 1.63 16.86 7.84
C GLY A 25 2.09 16.13 6.60
N SER A 26 2.92 15.11 6.76
CA SER A 26 2.92 14.04 5.77
C SER A 26 1.48 13.59 5.67
N ASP A 27 0.82 13.88 4.54
CA ASP A 27 -0.33 13.13 4.10
C ASP A 27 0.16 11.69 3.93
N GLN A 28 0.27 10.95 5.04
CA GLN A 28 0.25 9.51 5.02
C GLN A 28 -1.18 9.15 4.63
N SER A 29 -1.43 9.20 3.32
CA SER A 29 -2.61 8.58 2.74
C SER A 29 -2.65 7.17 3.27
N MET A 30 -3.68 6.85 4.06
CA MET A 30 -3.79 5.53 4.66
C MET A 30 -3.91 4.52 3.53
N PRO A 31 -3.17 3.40 3.56
CA PRO A 31 -3.37 2.32 2.61
C PRO A 31 -4.85 1.93 2.56
N LYS A 32 -5.42 1.85 1.36
CA LYS A 32 -6.82 1.48 1.19
C LYS A 32 -6.96 -0.02 1.35
N GLU A 33 -7.57 -0.45 2.44
CA GLU A 33 -7.82 -1.87 2.71
C GLU A 33 -9.15 -2.33 2.08
N LEU A 34 -9.12 -3.50 1.43
CA LEU A 34 -10.25 -4.17 0.81
C LEU A 34 -10.27 -5.63 1.26
N ALA A 35 -11.42 -6.12 1.73
CA ALA A 35 -11.61 -7.55 1.94
C ALA A 35 -11.87 -8.23 0.58
N PHE A 36 -11.16 -9.32 0.30
CA PHE A 36 -11.42 -10.11 -0.89
C PHE A 36 -12.77 -10.85 -0.78
N THR A 37 -13.54 -10.78 -1.86
CA THR A 37 -14.78 -11.55 -2.06
C THR A 37 -14.79 -12.10 -3.48
N GLU A 38 -15.39 -13.27 -3.70
CA GLU A 38 -15.56 -13.86 -5.05
C GLU A 38 -16.71 -13.21 -5.86
N GLU A 39 -17.21 -12.06 -5.40
CA GLU A 39 -18.25 -11.32 -6.10
C GLU A 39 -17.66 -10.52 -7.27
N GLU A 40 -18.46 -10.33 -8.33
CA GLU A 40 -18.07 -9.51 -9.49
C GLU A 40 -17.77 -8.05 -9.11
N SER A 41 -18.39 -7.55 -8.03
CA SER A 41 -18.20 -6.19 -7.53
C SER A 41 -16.78 -5.94 -7.00
N PHE A 42 -16.04 -6.99 -6.64
CA PHE A 42 -14.68 -6.86 -6.12
C PHE A 42 -13.74 -6.21 -7.15
N ASP A 43 -13.87 -6.59 -8.42
CA ASP A 43 -12.99 -6.07 -9.47
C ASP A 43 -13.18 -4.56 -9.69
N GLU A 44 -14.42 -4.07 -9.61
CA GLU A 44 -14.70 -2.64 -9.69
C GLU A 44 -14.15 -1.89 -8.47
N GLN A 45 -14.29 -2.45 -7.26
CA GLN A 45 -13.76 -1.87 -6.04
C GLN A 45 -12.23 -1.77 -6.07
N LEU A 46 -11.55 -2.84 -6.47
CA LEU A 46 -10.10 -2.89 -6.59
C LEU A 46 -9.61 -1.94 -7.68
N SER A 47 -10.22 -1.96 -8.86
CA SER A 47 -9.88 -1.04 -9.95
C SER A 47 -10.03 0.43 -9.51
N THR A 48 -11.14 0.77 -8.86
CA THR A 48 -11.38 2.13 -8.32
C THR A 48 -10.37 2.50 -7.24
N ALA A 49 -10.00 1.56 -6.37
CA ALA A 49 -8.98 1.78 -5.36
C ALA A 49 -7.61 2.08 -6.00
N MET A 50 -7.21 1.33 -7.03
CA MET A 50 -5.94 1.52 -7.72
C MET A 50 -5.90 2.81 -8.57
N GLN A 51 -7.04 3.33 -9.02
CA GLN A 51 -7.06 4.62 -9.73
C GLN A 51 -6.69 5.81 -8.84
N SER A 52 -6.74 5.66 -7.51
CA SER A 52 -6.30 6.71 -6.58
C SER A 52 -4.78 6.94 -6.62
N GLY A 53 -3.99 5.98 -7.10
CA GLY A 53 -2.53 5.99 -7.01
C GLY A 53 -2.00 5.65 -5.60
N GLU A 54 -2.89 5.34 -4.66
CA GLU A 54 -2.53 4.94 -3.31
C GLU A 54 -2.20 3.45 -3.23
N THR A 55 -1.51 3.05 -2.16
CA THR A 55 -1.29 1.62 -1.86
C THR A 55 -2.63 0.97 -1.50
N VAL A 56 -2.92 -0.17 -2.12
CA VAL A 56 -4.16 -0.92 -1.88
C VAL A 56 -3.81 -2.27 -1.25
N THR A 57 -4.40 -2.57 -0.11
CA THR A 57 -4.23 -3.85 0.59
C THR A 57 -5.47 -4.69 0.40
N VAL A 58 -5.32 -5.88 -0.16
CA VAL A 58 -6.38 -6.89 -0.30
C VAL A 58 -6.20 -7.96 0.75
N VAL A 59 -7.11 -8.04 1.71
CA VAL A 59 -7.10 -9.03 2.80
C VAL A 59 -7.84 -10.29 2.36
N LEU A 60 -7.22 -11.44 2.51
CA LEU A 60 -7.81 -12.73 2.12
C LEU A 60 -8.64 -13.32 3.26
N PRO A 61 -9.81 -13.91 2.98
CA PRO A 61 -10.65 -14.55 3.99
C PRO A 61 -10.03 -15.83 4.58
N LYS A 62 -9.10 -16.44 3.85
CA LYS A 62 -8.27 -17.58 4.28
C LYS A 62 -6.84 -17.34 3.84
N SER A 63 -5.88 -17.81 4.63
CA SER A 63 -4.49 -17.86 4.17
C SER A 63 -4.37 -18.87 3.02
N ILE A 64 -3.56 -18.56 2.02
CA ILE A 64 -3.38 -19.40 0.83
C ILE A 64 -1.91 -19.69 0.57
N ASP A 65 -1.64 -20.86 0.01
CA ASP A 65 -0.39 -21.14 -0.68
C ASP A 65 -0.52 -20.69 -2.16
N PRO A 66 0.17 -19.63 -2.57
CA PRO A 66 0.13 -19.15 -3.95
C PRO A 66 0.89 -20.05 -4.94
N GLU A 67 1.66 -21.03 -4.46
CA GLU A 67 2.30 -22.05 -5.29
C GLU A 67 1.29 -23.14 -5.73
N GLU A 68 0.22 -23.33 -4.97
CA GLU A 68 -0.82 -24.32 -5.23
C GLU A 68 -1.86 -23.78 -6.22
N GLU A 69 -2.01 -24.46 -7.37
CA GLU A 69 -2.84 -23.97 -8.48
C GLU A 69 -4.31 -23.74 -8.10
N ASP A 70 -4.85 -24.46 -7.12
CA ASP A 70 -6.28 -24.40 -6.77
C ASP A 70 -6.58 -23.50 -5.56
N GLU A 71 -5.58 -22.96 -4.88
CA GLU A 71 -5.80 -22.16 -3.66
C GLU A 71 -6.08 -20.68 -3.95
N MET A 72 -5.43 -20.12 -4.97
CA MET A 72 -5.60 -18.72 -5.31
C MET A 72 -6.85 -18.50 -6.20
N PRO A 73 -7.80 -17.63 -5.79
CA PRO A 73 -8.97 -17.28 -6.57
C PRO A 73 -8.60 -16.75 -7.97
N SER A 74 -9.36 -17.16 -8.99
CA SER A 74 -9.10 -16.78 -10.40
C SER A 74 -9.06 -15.27 -10.62
N GLN A 75 -9.94 -14.51 -9.96
CA GLN A 75 -9.93 -13.04 -10.03
C GLN A 75 -8.60 -12.45 -9.59
N LEU A 76 -8.04 -12.91 -8.46
CA LEU A 76 -6.74 -12.45 -7.99
C LEU A 76 -5.62 -12.86 -8.95
N LYS A 77 -5.66 -14.08 -9.50
CA LYS A 77 -4.70 -14.50 -10.53
C LYS A 77 -4.71 -13.56 -11.73
N SER A 78 -5.90 -13.14 -12.20
CA SER A 78 -6.03 -12.19 -13.29
C SER A 78 -5.43 -10.81 -12.95
N TRP A 79 -5.65 -10.30 -11.73
CA TRP A 79 -5.04 -9.04 -11.29
C TRP A 79 -3.51 -9.12 -11.22
N ILE A 80 -2.96 -10.19 -10.65
CA ILE A 80 -1.50 -10.36 -10.54
C ILE A 80 -0.88 -10.58 -11.92
N ALA A 81 -1.55 -11.32 -12.82
CA ALA A 81 -1.12 -11.46 -14.19
C ALA A 81 -1.12 -10.11 -14.92
N ALA A 82 -2.18 -9.30 -14.76
CA ALA A 82 -2.24 -7.97 -15.34
C ALA A 82 -1.11 -7.05 -14.83
N VAL A 83 -0.75 -7.14 -13.55
CA VAL A 83 0.43 -6.46 -13.00
C VAL A 83 1.70 -6.88 -13.74
N LYS A 84 1.95 -8.18 -13.91
CA LYS A 84 3.14 -8.71 -14.60
C LYS A 84 3.18 -8.33 -16.08
N ASP A 85 2.06 -8.51 -16.79
CA ASP A 85 1.94 -8.23 -18.23
C ASP A 85 2.17 -6.74 -18.53
N GLN A 86 1.81 -5.88 -17.58
CA GLN A 86 2.05 -4.43 -17.67
C GLN A 86 3.42 -4.02 -17.09
N GLY A 87 4.33 -4.98 -16.89
CA GLY A 87 5.72 -4.77 -16.48
C GLY A 87 5.91 -4.43 -15.00
N GLY A 88 4.94 -4.78 -14.14
CA GLY A 88 5.08 -4.68 -12.69
C GLY A 88 5.79 -5.89 -12.08
N MET A 89 6.35 -5.69 -10.90
CA MET A 89 6.99 -6.73 -10.10
C MET A 89 5.98 -7.42 -9.19
N VAL A 90 6.25 -8.68 -8.90
CA VAL A 90 5.48 -9.50 -7.98
C VAL A 90 6.45 -10.16 -7.01
N ASP A 91 6.43 -9.70 -5.76
CA ASP A 91 7.41 -10.06 -4.73
C ASP A 91 6.74 -10.70 -3.51
N TYR A 92 7.53 -11.40 -2.70
CA TYR A 92 7.11 -11.97 -1.42
C TYR A 92 7.76 -11.25 -0.27
N GLU A 93 6.96 -10.89 0.72
CA GLU A 93 7.42 -10.15 1.89
C GLU A 93 6.76 -10.73 3.17
N PRO A 94 7.54 -11.06 4.22
CA PRO A 94 6.99 -11.51 5.49
C PRO A 94 6.27 -10.35 6.20
N ILE A 95 5.23 -10.65 6.97
CA ILE A 95 4.50 -9.63 7.75
C ILE A 95 5.34 -9.11 8.92
N ALA A 96 5.53 -7.79 8.98
CA ALA A 96 6.29 -7.10 10.03
C ALA A 96 5.61 -7.26 11.39
N GLY A 97 6.21 -8.10 12.22
CA GLY A 97 5.75 -8.56 13.54
C GLY A 97 6.23 -9.99 13.81
N ASP A 98 6.48 -10.74 12.75
CA ASP A 98 7.28 -11.98 12.74
C ASP A 98 8.81 -11.71 12.69
N LEU A 99 9.23 -10.46 12.93
CA LEU A 99 10.61 -10.00 12.74
C LEU A 99 11.15 -9.24 13.96
N SER A 100 12.31 -9.70 14.45
CA SER A 100 13.24 -8.89 15.23
C SER A 100 14.01 -7.94 14.31
N SER A 101 13.33 -6.89 13.81
CA SER A 101 13.88 -5.64 13.21
C SER A 101 15.03 -5.65 12.18
N GLU A 102 15.65 -6.76 11.79
CA GLU A 102 16.85 -6.74 10.95
C GLU A 102 16.67 -7.62 9.69
N ASN A 103 16.61 -6.95 8.54
CA ASN A 103 16.66 -7.46 7.16
C ASN A 103 15.40 -8.20 6.67
N ILE A 104 14.48 -7.43 6.07
CA ILE A 104 13.42 -7.96 5.20
C ILE A 104 14.08 -8.24 3.83
N ASP A 105 14.31 -9.51 3.52
CA ASP A 105 14.77 -9.93 2.19
C ASP A 105 13.56 -10.04 1.27
N LEU A 106 13.48 -9.16 0.26
CA LEU A 106 12.45 -9.21 -0.76
C LEU A 106 12.87 -10.23 -1.80
N HIS A 107 12.21 -11.39 -1.79
CA HIS A 107 12.50 -12.43 -2.77
C HIS A 107 11.60 -12.25 -3.99
N PRO A 108 12.17 -12.01 -5.18
CA PRO A 108 11.40 -11.97 -6.40
C PRO A 108 10.84 -13.35 -6.69
N PHE A 109 9.56 -13.40 -7.04
CA PHE A 109 8.87 -14.65 -7.35
C PHE A 109 9.24 -15.13 -8.75
N SER A 110 10.40 -15.79 -8.89
CA SER A 110 10.91 -16.24 -10.18
C SER A 110 10.25 -17.52 -10.70
N SER A 111 9.62 -18.29 -9.82
CA SER A 111 9.36 -19.71 -10.07
C SER A 111 7.94 -20.03 -10.49
N LEU A 112 7.02 -19.07 -10.47
CA LEU A 112 5.62 -19.41 -10.33
C LEU A 112 4.71 -18.82 -11.41
N VAL A 113 4.20 -19.82 -12.11
CA VAL A 113 3.09 -19.90 -13.03
C VAL A 113 3.28 -19.19 -14.37
N LYS A 114 3.35 -20.03 -15.41
CA LYS A 114 2.90 -19.67 -16.76
C LYS A 114 1.40 -19.36 -16.71
N TRP A 115 1.05 -18.26 -16.08
CA TRP A 115 -0.28 -17.67 -16.15
C TRP A 115 -0.44 -17.05 -17.54
N LEU A 116 -0.69 -17.92 -18.52
CA LEU A 116 -1.18 -17.52 -19.83
C LEU A 116 -2.66 -17.21 -19.66
N PHE A 117 -2.97 -15.98 -19.24
CA PHE A 117 -4.34 -15.49 -19.33
C PHE A 117 -4.52 -14.75 -20.65
N PRO A 118 -5.57 -15.06 -21.42
CA PRO A 118 -5.85 -14.37 -22.67
C PRO A 118 -6.16 -12.90 -22.37
N ASP A 119 -5.50 -12.01 -23.13
CA ASP A 119 -5.68 -10.56 -23.21
C ASP A 119 -6.17 -9.86 -21.92
N THR A 120 -5.28 -9.10 -21.30
CA THR A 120 -5.64 -8.15 -20.24
C THR A 120 -6.78 -7.24 -20.72
N GLU A 121 -8.00 -7.60 -20.35
CA GLU A 121 -9.20 -6.81 -20.61
C GLU A 121 -8.99 -5.37 -20.11
N GLU A 122 -9.65 -4.38 -20.72
CA GLU A 122 -9.69 -2.99 -20.22
C GLU A 122 -10.02 -2.92 -18.72
N LYS A 123 -10.74 -3.93 -18.22
CA LYS A 123 -11.05 -4.18 -16.81
C LYS A 123 -9.84 -4.08 -15.88
N TYR A 124 -8.66 -4.54 -16.30
CA TYR A 124 -7.44 -4.56 -15.48
C TYR A 124 -6.46 -3.43 -15.82
N ALA A 125 -6.88 -2.41 -16.57
CA ALA A 125 -6.02 -1.29 -16.96
C ALA A 125 -5.42 -0.54 -15.75
N SER A 126 -6.12 -0.53 -14.60
CA SER A 126 -5.65 0.09 -13.36
C SER A 126 -4.39 -0.58 -12.78
N ALA A 127 -4.05 -1.82 -13.19
CA ALA A 127 -2.84 -2.52 -12.77
C ALA A 127 -1.53 -1.93 -13.33
N LYS A 128 -1.62 -1.06 -14.35
CA LYS A 128 -0.48 -0.54 -15.11
C LYS A 128 0.63 0.07 -14.28
N ASN A 129 0.23 0.79 -13.24
CA ASN A 129 1.15 1.57 -12.43
C ASN A 129 1.51 0.86 -11.13
N TYR A 130 1.18 -0.43 -11.00
CA TYR A 130 1.32 -1.14 -9.72
C TYR A 130 2.30 -2.31 -9.80
N ASN A 131 2.99 -2.54 -8.69
CA ASN A 131 3.59 -3.81 -8.30
C ASN A 131 2.62 -4.54 -7.36
N ALA A 132 2.78 -5.85 -7.21
CA ALA A 132 2.05 -6.63 -6.21
C ALA A 132 3.02 -7.27 -5.22
N ARG A 133 2.64 -7.31 -3.94
CA ARG A 133 3.40 -7.97 -2.90
C ARG A 133 2.54 -8.95 -2.13
N PHE A 134 3.00 -10.19 -2.05
CA PHE A 134 2.38 -11.23 -1.26
C PHE A 134 2.90 -11.16 0.17
N CYS A 135 2.00 -10.84 1.10
CA CYS A 135 2.32 -10.80 2.52
C CYS A 135 2.05 -12.16 3.17
N TYR A 136 3.13 -12.86 3.53
CA TYR A 136 3.06 -14.20 4.10
C TYR A 136 3.39 -14.23 5.59
N GLN A 137 2.80 -15.20 6.29
CA GLN A 137 3.18 -15.56 7.67
C GLN A 137 4.39 -16.49 7.62
N ARG A 138 5.46 -16.20 8.38
CA ARG A 138 6.70 -16.99 8.26
C ARG A 138 6.55 -18.42 8.78
N ASP A 139 5.68 -18.64 9.76
CA ASP A 139 5.50 -19.95 10.41
C ASP A 139 4.96 -21.02 9.46
N ASN A 140 4.14 -20.64 8.48
CA ASN A 140 3.48 -21.55 7.55
C ASN A 140 3.69 -21.19 6.07
N ASN A 141 4.37 -20.08 5.77
CA ASN A 141 4.58 -19.52 4.43
C ASN A 141 3.28 -19.20 3.66
N LEU A 142 2.14 -19.09 4.36
CA LEU A 142 0.86 -18.81 3.74
C LEU A 142 0.63 -17.30 3.61
N VAL A 143 0.15 -16.89 2.44
CA VAL A 143 -0.24 -15.51 2.14
C VAL A 143 -1.56 -15.19 2.79
N THR A 144 -1.63 -14.08 3.50
CA THR A 144 -2.87 -13.59 4.14
C THR A 144 -3.41 -12.31 3.52
N LYS A 145 -2.55 -11.56 2.85
CA LYS A 145 -2.93 -10.35 2.11
C LYS A 145 -2.01 -10.08 0.94
N ILE A 146 -2.53 -9.37 -0.04
CA ILE A 146 -1.83 -8.92 -1.24
C ILE A 146 -1.82 -7.40 -1.21
N VAL A 147 -0.66 -6.79 -1.36
CA VAL A 147 -0.53 -5.33 -1.39
C VAL A 147 -0.14 -4.88 -2.78
N PHE A 148 -0.99 -4.06 -3.39
CA PHE A 148 -0.71 -3.36 -4.63
C PHE A 148 -0.06 -2.02 -4.30
N VAL A 149 1.20 -1.86 -4.71
CA VAL A 149 2.00 -0.65 -4.45
C VAL A 149 2.28 0.05 -5.77
N ASP A 150 2.12 1.37 -5.82
CA ASP A 150 2.49 2.13 -7.01
C ASP A 150 3.97 1.92 -7.35
N LYS A 151 4.29 1.67 -8.62
CA LYS A 151 5.65 1.42 -9.14
C LYS A 151 6.62 2.55 -8.87
N SER A 152 6.11 3.78 -8.75
CA SER A 152 6.89 4.98 -8.44
C SER A 152 7.15 5.15 -6.95
N SER A 153 6.44 4.41 -6.08
CA SER A 153 6.69 4.42 -4.64
C SER A 153 7.84 3.46 -4.30
N PRO A 154 8.93 3.95 -3.68
CA PRO A 154 10.12 3.14 -3.38
C PRO A 154 9.82 1.99 -2.41
N ASP A 155 10.72 0.99 -2.42
CA ASP A 155 10.71 -0.28 -1.67
C ASP A 155 10.63 -0.14 -0.14
N LYS A 156 9.54 0.43 0.37
CA LYS A 156 9.20 0.38 1.78
C LYS A 156 8.54 -0.96 2.07
N PRO A 157 8.83 -1.57 3.23
CA PRO A 157 8.05 -2.71 3.67
C PRO A 157 6.60 -2.28 3.84
N VAL A 158 5.69 -3.03 3.23
CA VAL A 158 4.25 -2.74 3.22
C VAL A 158 3.45 -3.86 3.88
N CYS A 159 4.07 -5.02 4.09
CA CYS A 159 3.47 -6.10 4.85
C CYS A 159 3.62 -5.80 6.34
N THR A 160 2.66 -5.07 6.90
CA THR A 160 2.55 -4.77 8.35
C THR A 160 1.27 -5.40 8.89
N TYR A 161 1.11 -5.61 10.20
CA TYR A 161 -0.15 -6.10 10.76
C TYR A 161 -1.27 -5.09 10.59
#